data_AF-A0A923M8L9-F1
#
_entry.id   AF-A0A923M8L9-F1
#
_cell.length_a   1.000
_cell.length_b   1.000
_cell.length_c   1.000
_cell.angle_alpha   90.00
_cell.angle_beta   90.00
_cell.angle_gamma   90.00
#
_symmetry.space_group_name_H-M   'P 1'
#
loop_
_entity.id
_entity.type
_entity.pdbx_description
1 polymer ?
#
loop_
_entity_poly.entity_id
_entity_poly.type
_entity_poly.pdbx_seq_one_letter_code
_entity_poly.pdbx_strand_id
1 'polypeptide(L)'
;MQPARATCFAFVAASVLPALCVGIGDPLTGNRAADTMLVTFFIMYYFSAVATVLFGVPAYFAMRKFRAIRWWSATLVGIFAGVVMRRGVALPGGYASFEDLWNFGMLGAAAGFLFWAVWRLGHGPDAPGPK
;
A
#
# COMPACT_ATOMS: atom_id res chain seq x y z
N MET A 1 -9.92 16.26 -12.29
CA MET A 1 -8.60 15.66 -12.66
C MET A 1 -8.82 14.66 -13.78
N GLN A 2 -7.87 14.49 -14.70
CA GLN A 2 -7.93 13.35 -15.63
C GLN A 2 -7.84 12.03 -14.82
N PRO A 3 -8.64 11.00 -15.13
CA PRO A 3 -8.71 9.75 -14.35
C PRO A 3 -7.36 9.02 -14.26
N ALA A 4 -6.53 9.14 -15.31
CA ALA A 4 -5.17 8.63 -15.33
C ALA A 4 -4.29 9.30 -14.25
N ARG A 5 -4.34 10.63 -14.12
CA ARG A 5 -3.55 11.37 -13.13
C ARG A 5 -3.97 11.03 -11.70
N ALA A 6 -5.27 10.91 -11.45
CA ALA A 6 -5.78 10.53 -10.12
C ALA A 6 -5.31 9.12 -9.71
N THR A 7 -5.24 8.19 -10.67
CA THR A 7 -4.74 6.83 -10.42
C THR A 7 -3.25 6.84 -10.08
N CYS A 8 -2.44 7.63 -10.81
CA CYS A 8 -1.02 7.80 -10.48
C CYS A 8 -0.83 8.41 -9.08
N PHE A 9 -1.58 9.47 -8.73
CA PHE A 9 -1.52 10.06 -7.40
C PHE A 9 -1.96 9.09 -6.30
N ALA A 10 -2.97 8.26 -6.56
CA ALA A 10 -3.43 7.25 -5.60
C ALA A 10 -2.34 6.21 -5.32
N PHE A 11 -1.61 5.76 -6.34
CA PHE A 11 -0.49 4.82 -6.15
C PHE A 11 0.69 5.44 -5.39
N VAL A 12 1.05 6.68 -5.73
CA VAL A 12 2.12 7.41 -5.03
C VAL A 12 1.74 7.66 -3.57
N ALA A 13 0.52 8.11 -3.29
CA ALA A 13 0.05 8.34 -1.94
C ALA A 13 0.02 7.05 -1.12
N ALA A 14 -0.44 5.94 -1.72
CA ALA A 14 -0.51 4.64 -1.06
C ALA A 14 0.88 4.10 -0.67
N SER A 15 1.93 4.35 -1.46
CA SER A 15 3.29 3.89 -1.16
C SER A 15 4.03 4.73 -0.11
N VAL A 16 3.54 5.93 0.21
CA VAL A 16 4.14 6.78 1.27
C VAL A 16 3.88 6.19 2.66
N LEU A 17 2.69 5.65 2.91
CA LEU A 17 2.31 5.06 4.20
C LEU A 17 3.26 3.95 4.68
N PRO A 18 3.46 2.85 3.94
CA PRO A 18 4.42 1.79 4.30
C PRO A 18 5.84 2.33 4.50
N ALA A 19 6.29 3.23 3.63
CA ALA A 19 7.64 3.79 3.73
C ALA A 19 7.83 4.62 5.01
N LEU A 20 6.84 5.44 5.39
CA LEU A 20 6.85 6.21 6.63
C LEU A 20 6.82 5.29 7.85
N CYS A 21 5.92 4.32 7.89
CA CYS A 21 5.78 3.40 9.01
C CYS A 21 7.07 2.60 9.26
N VAL A 22 7.69 2.06 8.20
CA VAL A 22 8.93 1.28 8.33
C VAL A 22 10.11 2.20 8.65
N GLY A 23 10.23 3.34 7.96
CA GLY A 23 11.35 4.28 8.19
C GLY A 23 11.40 4.87 9.59
N ILE A 24 10.23 5.06 10.23
CA ILE A 24 10.12 5.58 11.60
C ILE A 24 10.18 4.44 12.64
N GLY A 25 9.56 3.30 12.36
CA GLY A 25 9.47 2.18 13.30
C GLY A 25 10.80 1.46 13.49
N ASP A 26 11.42 1.04 12.38
CA ASP A 26 12.58 0.14 12.36
C ASP A 26 13.64 0.64 11.36
N PRO A 27 14.43 1.67 11.73
CA PRO A 27 15.52 2.13 10.87
C PRO A 27 16.55 1.02 10.65
N LEU A 28 17.06 0.90 9.42
CA LEU A 28 17.97 -0.19 8.99
C LEU A 28 19.21 -0.34 9.88
N THR A 29 19.71 0.77 10.42
CA THR A 29 20.91 0.81 11.28
C THR A 29 20.61 0.58 12.76
N GLY A 30 19.33 0.50 13.16
CA GLY A 30 18.89 0.49 14.55
C GLY A 30 19.02 1.85 15.26
N ASN A 31 19.67 2.83 14.63
CA ASN A 31 19.81 4.18 15.16
C ASN A 31 18.59 5.04 14.77
N ARG A 32 18.00 5.74 15.74
CA ARG A 32 16.85 6.64 15.56
C ARG A 32 17.25 8.09 15.23
N ALA A 33 18.46 8.30 14.73
CA ALA A 33 18.87 9.59 14.24
C ALA A 33 18.08 9.98 12.97
N ALA A 34 17.87 11.28 12.77
CA ALA A 34 16.99 11.76 11.69
C ALA A 34 17.55 11.41 10.29
N ASP A 35 18.87 11.38 10.14
CA ASP A 35 19.57 10.98 8.93
C ASP A 35 19.32 9.51 8.56
N THR A 36 19.42 8.59 9.52
CA THR A 36 19.19 7.16 9.29
C THR A 36 17.72 6.83 8.98
N MET A 37 16.79 7.54 9.62
CA MET A 37 15.35 7.45 9.29
C MET A 37 15.08 7.90 7.86
N LEU A 38 15.69 9.00 7.43
CA LEU A 38 15.48 9.60 6.11
C LEU A 38 16.05 8.69 4.99
N VAL A 39 17.23 8.11 5.21
CA VAL A 39 17.81 7.12 4.30
C VAL A 39 16.95 5.85 4.23
N THR A 40 16.50 5.33 5.38
CA THR A 40 15.63 4.15 5.42
C THR A 40 14.30 4.42 4.70
N PHE A 41 13.72 5.60 4.90
CA PHE A 41 12.50 6.03 4.22
C PHE A 41 12.66 6.00 2.70
N PHE A 42 13.73 6.59 2.13
CA PHE A 42 13.91 6.60 0.68
C PHE A 42 14.11 5.20 0.09
N ILE A 43 14.88 4.34 0.77
CA ILE A 43 15.09 2.96 0.34
C ILE A 43 13.75 2.20 0.38
N MET A 44 13.02 2.29 1.49
CA MET A 44 11.73 1.60 1.66
C MET A 44 10.65 2.15 0.74
N TYR A 45 10.67 3.44 0.44
CA TYR A 45 9.77 4.05 -0.53
C TYR A 45 9.96 3.47 -1.92
N TYR A 46 11.20 3.28 -2.37
CA TYR A 46 11.48 2.63 -3.65
C TYR A 46 10.90 1.21 -3.71
N PHE A 47 11.18 0.37 -2.71
CA PHE A 47 10.64 -0.99 -2.64
C PHE A 47 9.11 -1.01 -2.53
N SER A 48 8.53 -0.11 -1.75
CA SER A 48 7.09 0.00 -1.60
C SER A 48 6.42 0.44 -2.89
N ALA A 49 6.99 1.40 -3.62
CA ALA A 49 6.47 1.85 -4.89
C ALA A 49 6.48 0.70 -5.93
N VAL A 50 7.58 -0.05 -6.01
CA VAL A 50 7.68 -1.24 -6.88
C VAL A 50 6.64 -2.29 -6.50
N ALA A 51 6.51 -2.63 -5.22
CA ALA A 51 5.50 -3.58 -4.75
C ALA A 51 4.07 -3.09 -5.06
N THR A 52 3.81 -1.80 -4.86
CA THR A 52 2.51 -1.18 -5.12
C THR A 52 2.18 -1.20 -6.62
N VAL A 53 3.16 -1.02 -7.50
CA VAL A 53 2.96 -1.17 -8.95
C VAL A 53 2.73 -2.64 -9.31
N LEU A 54 3.54 -3.55 -8.80
CA LEU A 54 3.46 -4.99 -9.11
C LEU A 54 2.17 -5.64 -8.63
N PHE A 55 1.68 -5.30 -7.43
CA PHE A 55 0.49 -5.91 -6.85
C PHE A 55 -0.75 -5.03 -7.01
N GLY A 56 -0.60 -3.72 -6.81
CA GLY A 56 -1.71 -2.76 -6.83
C GLY A 56 -2.26 -2.51 -8.23
N VAL A 57 -1.41 -2.42 -9.27
CA VAL A 57 -1.90 -2.23 -10.65
C VAL A 57 -2.73 -3.43 -11.13
N PRO A 58 -2.25 -4.69 -11.05
CA PRO A 58 -3.06 -5.84 -11.45
C PRO A 58 -4.34 -5.98 -10.62
N ALA A 59 -4.27 -5.75 -9.31
CA ALA A 59 -5.46 -5.80 -8.46
C ALA A 59 -6.48 -4.72 -8.82
N TYR A 60 -6.02 -3.50 -9.13
CA TYR A 60 -6.90 -2.43 -9.62
C TYR A 60 -7.56 -2.79 -10.96
N PHE A 61 -6.81 -3.32 -11.92
CA PHE A 61 -7.38 -3.77 -13.20
C PHE A 61 -8.39 -4.90 -13.00
N ALA A 62 -8.11 -5.87 -12.13
CA ALA A 62 -9.05 -6.93 -11.77
C ALA A 62 -10.33 -6.34 -11.16
N MET A 63 -10.22 -5.48 -10.14
CA MET A 63 -11.37 -4.84 -9.49
C MET A 63 -12.17 -3.96 -10.45
N ARG A 64 -11.51 -3.25 -11.37
CA ARG A 64 -12.14 -2.44 -12.42
C ARG A 64 -12.95 -3.31 -13.37
N LYS A 65 -12.42 -4.46 -13.78
CA LYS A 65 -13.13 -5.43 -14.64
C LYS A 65 -14.44 -5.90 -14.02
N PHE A 66 -14.45 -6.11 -12.70
CA PHE A 66 -15.65 -6.57 -11.96
C PHE A 66 -16.55 -5.43 -11.46
N ARG A 67 -16.24 -4.15 -11.76
CA ARG A 67 -16.96 -2.97 -11.24
C ARG A 67 -17.10 -2.99 -9.70
N ALA A 68 -16.16 -3.61 -9.00
CA ALA A 68 -16.22 -3.86 -7.57
C ALA A 68 -15.28 -2.95 -6.76
N ILE A 69 -14.96 -1.75 -7.26
CA ILE A 69 -14.07 -0.80 -6.57
C ILE A 69 -14.85 -0.10 -5.44
N ARG A 70 -15.11 -0.87 -4.39
CA ARG A 70 -15.72 -0.40 -3.14
C ARG A 70 -14.62 -0.24 -2.09
N TRP A 71 -14.88 0.59 -1.07
CA TRP A 71 -13.88 0.85 -0.02
C TRP A 71 -13.42 -0.45 0.64
N TRP A 72 -14.36 -1.37 0.96
CA TRP A 72 -14.02 -2.67 1.54
C TRP A 72 -13.18 -3.55 0.61
N SER A 73 -13.45 -3.56 -0.69
CA SER A 73 -12.69 -4.36 -1.66
C SER A 73 -11.26 -3.84 -1.79
N ALA A 74 -11.06 -2.52 -1.82
CA ALA A 74 -9.74 -1.92 -1.87
C ALA A 74 -8.95 -2.17 -0.56
N THR A 75 -9.61 -2.09 0.59
CA THR A 75 -9.01 -2.42 1.89
C THR A 75 -8.63 -3.90 1.97
N LEU A 76 -9.49 -4.82 1.52
CA LEU A 76 -9.20 -6.26 1.51
C LEU A 76 -8.03 -6.61 0.60
N VAL A 77 -7.95 -6.01 -0.58
CA VAL A 77 -6.79 -6.14 -1.48
C VAL A 77 -5.53 -5.62 -0.81
N GLY A 78 -5.61 -4.47 -0.13
CA GLY A 78 -4.52 -3.90 0.65
C GLY A 78 -4.01 -4.86 1.73
N ILE A 79 -4.92 -5.43 2.54
CA ILE A 79 -4.59 -6.43 3.56
C ILE A 79 -3.88 -7.63 2.92
N PHE A 80 -4.45 -8.19 1.85
CA PHE A 80 -3.89 -9.34 1.17
C PHE A 80 -2.49 -9.05 0.62
N ALA A 81 -2.30 -7.91 -0.04
CA ALA A 81 -1.00 -7.48 -0.55
C ALA A 81 0.03 -7.29 0.57
N GLY A 82 -0.35 -6.68 1.69
CA GLY A 82 0.53 -6.50 2.85
C GLY A 82 0.98 -7.84 3.45
N VAL A 83 0.05 -8.78 3.61
CA VAL A 83 0.34 -10.14 4.11
C VAL A 83 1.25 -10.91 3.15
N VAL A 84 0.95 -10.88 1.85
CA VAL A 84 1.77 -11.53 0.81
C VAL A 84 3.16 -10.94 0.77
N MET A 85 3.29 -9.61 0.86
CA MET A 85 4.58 -8.93 0.89
C MET A 85 5.39 -9.34 2.12
N ARG A 86 4.80 -9.35 3.32
CA ARG A 86 5.52 -9.76 4.54
C ARG A 86 5.97 -11.22 4.48
N ARG A 87 5.13 -12.10 3.91
CA ARG A 87 5.47 -13.53 3.69
C ARG A 87 6.55 -13.72 2.64
N GLY A 88 6.51 -12.96 1.54
CA GLY A 88 7.51 -13.05 0.48
C GLY A 88 8.88 -12.47 0.85
N VAL A 89 8.90 -11.44 1.70
CA VAL A 89 10.14 -10.83 2.21
C VAL A 89 10.74 -11.61 3.37
N ALA A 90 9.95 -12.41 4.09
CA ALA A 90 10.50 -13.32 5.10
C ALA A 90 11.46 -14.31 4.41
N LEU A 91 12.76 -14.19 4.72
CA LEU A 91 13.83 -15.07 4.23
C LEU A 91 13.43 -16.55 4.41
N PRO A 92 13.87 -17.45 3.51
CA PRO A 92 13.56 -18.88 3.61
C PRO A 92 14.07 -19.43 4.95
N GLY A 93 13.15 -19.63 5.91
CA GLY A 93 13.45 -20.10 7.27
C GLY A 93 12.88 -19.22 8.39
N GLY A 94 12.51 -17.96 8.12
CA GLY A 94 11.89 -17.07 9.09
C GLY A 94 10.36 -17.20 9.09
N TYR A 95 9.77 -17.76 10.15
CA TYR A 95 8.32 -17.67 10.34
C TYR A 95 7.96 -16.21 10.66
N ALA A 96 7.20 -15.55 9.77
CA ALA A 96 6.57 -14.29 10.11
C ALA A 96 5.64 -14.52 11.30
N SER A 97 5.86 -13.79 12.40
CA SER A 97 5.00 -13.86 13.57
C SER A 97 3.58 -13.44 13.18
N PHE A 98 2.58 -13.91 13.94
CA PHE A 98 1.21 -13.47 13.71
C PHE A 98 1.08 -11.94 13.88
N GLU A 99 1.81 -11.38 14.83
CA GLU A 99 1.87 -9.94 15.08
C GLU A 99 2.43 -9.17 13.87
N ASP A 100 3.49 -9.66 13.23
CA ASP A 100 4.03 -9.05 12.01
C ASP A 100 3.02 -9.10 10.87
N LEU A 101 2.35 -10.24 10.67
CA LEU A 101 1.33 -10.39 9.63
C LEU A 101 0.16 -9.46 9.86
N TRP A 102 -0.25 -9.29 11.12
CA TRP A 102 -1.30 -8.37 11.51
C TRP A 102 -0.91 -6.91 11.25
N ASN A 103 0.29 -6.51 11.67
CA ASN A 103 0.81 -5.16 11.48
C ASN A 103 0.92 -4.81 9.98
N PHE A 104 1.51 -5.69 9.18
CA PHE A 104 1.62 -5.50 7.73
C PHE A 104 0.25 -5.58 7.03
N GLY A 105 -0.66 -6.41 7.51
CA GLY A 105 -2.04 -6.47 7.03
C GLY A 105 -2.79 -5.15 7.25
N MET A 106 -2.71 -4.59 8.46
CA MET A 106 -3.32 -3.29 8.80
C MET A 106 -2.72 -2.13 8.01
N LEU A 107 -1.41 -2.15 7.83
CA LEU A 107 -0.70 -1.15 7.05
C LEU A 107 -1.08 -1.23 5.55
N GLY A 108 -1.22 -2.45 5.02
CA GLY A 108 -1.79 -2.69 3.71
C GLY A 108 -3.25 -2.23 3.60
N ALA A 109 -4.06 -2.46 4.64
CA ALA A 109 -5.45 -2.01 4.72
C ALA A 109 -5.56 -0.48 4.59
N ALA A 110 -4.71 0.24 5.35
CA ALA A 110 -4.63 1.69 5.34
C ALA A 110 -4.19 2.22 3.97
N ALA A 111 -3.17 1.60 3.36
CA ALA A 111 -2.71 1.96 2.02
C ALA A 111 -3.78 1.73 0.95
N GLY A 112 -4.49 0.59 1.00
CA GLY A 112 -5.59 0.27 0.09
C GLY A 112 -6.78 1.21 0.24
N PHE A 113 -7.10 1.60 1.48
CA PHE A 113 -8.13 2.60 1.76
C PHE A 113 -7.73 4.00 1.25
N LEU A 114 -6.49 4.43 1.49
CA LEU A 114 -5.97 5.70 1.00
C LEU A 114 -5.98 5.74 -0.54
N PHE A 115 -5.57 4.65 -1.18
CA PHE A 115 -5.68 4.48 -2.63
C PHE A 115 -7.12 4.71 -3.10
N TRP A 116 -8.09 4.04 -2.47
CA TRP A 116 -9.49 4.19 -2.82
C TRP A 116 -10.01 5.62 -2.64
N ALA A 117 -9.64 6.28 -1.55
CA ALA A 117 -10.04 7.66 -1.27
C ALA A 117 -9.53 8.63 -2.33
N VAL A 118 -8.23 8.56 -2.68
CA VAL A 118 -7.62 9.39 -3.72
C VAL A 118 -8.18 9.07 -5.11
N TRP A 119 -8.38 7.78 -5.40
CA TRP A 119 -8.96 7.33 -6.65
C TRP A 119 -10.40 7.87 -6.83
N ARG A 120 -11.22 7.85 -5.77
CA ARG A 120 -12.62 8.32 -5.80
C ARG A 120 -12.72 9.82 -6.01
N LEU A 121 -11.82 10.60 -5.41
CA LEU A 121 -11.71 12.06 -5.65
C LEU A 121 -11.49 12.39 -7.14
N GLY A 122 -10.81 11.51 -7.88
CA GLY A 122 -10.52 11.70 -9.30
C GLY A 122 -11.65 11.35 -10.27
N HIS A 123 -12.58 10.49 -9.88
CA HIS A 123 -13.60 9.92 -10.78
C HIS A 123 -15.01 10.48 -10.58
N GLY A 124 -15.22 11.40 -9.63
CA GLY A 124 -16.50 12.08 -9.41
C GLY A 124 -17.62 11.17 -8.86
N PRO A 125 -18.80 11.75 -8.55
CA PRO A 125 -19.95 11.01 -7.99
C PRO A 125 -20.53 9.94 -8.95
N ASP A 126 -20.30 10.06 -10.26
CA ASP A 126 -20.82 9.13 -11.28
C ASP A 126 -19.99 7.85 -11.44
N ALA A 127 -18.83 7.77 -10.78
CA ALA A 127 -18.08 6.53 -10.68
C ALA A 127 -18.92 5.52 -9.88
N PRO A 128 -19.12 4.27 -10.36
CA PRO A 128 -20.01 3.29 -9.74
C PRO A 128 -19.69 3.16 -8.24
N GLY A 129 -20.49 3.85 -7.44
CA GLY A 129 -20.39 4.04 -6.01
C GLY A 129 -21.81 3.98 -5.44
N PRO A 130 -21.94 3.69 -4.14
CA PRO A 130 -23.10 3.02 -3.59
C PRO A 130 -24.39 3.80 -3.85
N LYS A 131 -25.40 3.08 -4.37
CA LYS A 131 -26.80 3.42 -4.08
C LYS A 131 -27.08 3.14 -2.62
#